data_AF-A0A6L3ETA1-F1
#
_entry.id   AF-A0A6L3ETA1-F1
#
_cell.length_a   1.000
_cell.length_b   1.000
_cell.length_c   1.000
_cell.angle_alpha   90.00
_cell.angle_beta   90.00
_cell.angle_gamma   90.00
#
_symmetry.space_group_name_H-M   'P 1'
#
loop_
_entity.id
_entity.type
_entity.pdbx_description
1 polymer ?
#
loop_
_entity_poly.entity_id
_entity_poly.type
_entity_poly.pdbx_seq_one_letter_code
_entity_poly.pdbx_strand_id
1 'polypeptide(L)'
;MTQLTVRGVGRKLHDALKLEANRRGVSVNRVVLALLREALGLSMKQEDSDETFHDLDHLAGTWTDEDAETFMKGVEDQRKIDEALWS
;
A
#
# COMPACT_ATOMS: atom_id res chain seq x y z
N MET A 1 -5.79 -14.90 17.95
CA MET A 1 -4.63 -14.06 18.32
C MET A 1 -3.61 -14.94 19.02
N THR A 2 -2.38 -14.96 18.52
CA THR A 2 -1.26 -15.66 19.15
C THR A 2 -0.22 -14.62 19.50
N GLN A 3 0.16 -14.51 20.77
CA GLN A 3 1.16 -13.56 21.23
C GLN A 3 2.53 -14.25 21.32
N LEU A 4 3.52 -13.67 20.66
CA LEU A 4 4.92 -14.11 20.73
C LEU A 4 5.76 -13.03 21.41
N THR A 5 6.47 -13.41 22.48
CA THR A 5 7.44 -12.53 23.15
C THR A 5 8.86 -12.97 22.82
N VAL A 6 9.58 -12.15 22.06
CA VAL A 6 10.99 -12.41 21.71
C VAL A 6 11.89 -11.79 22.77
N ARG A 7 12.57 -12.64 23.55
CA ARG A 7 13.55 -12.21 24.57
C ARG A 7 14.96 -12.15 23.98
N GLY A 8 15.85 -11.39 24.61
CA GLY A 8 17.25 -11.32 24.19
C GLY A 8 17.53 -10.43 22.98
N VAL A 9 16.59 -9.57 22.59
CA VAL A 9 16.80 -8.58 21.53
C VAL A 9 17.81 -7.54 22.03
N GLY A 10 19.07 -7.68 21.62
CA GLY A 10 20.14 -6.74 21.95
C GLY A 10 19.92 -5.36 21.31
N ARG A 11 20.58 -4.34 21.87
CA ARG A 11 20.44 -2.94 21.45
C ARG A 11 20.66 -2.74 19.94
N LYS A 12 21.73 -3.34 19.40
CA LYS A 12 22.07 -3.27 17.97
C LYS A 12 20.94 -3.79 17.07
N LEU A 13 20.32 -4.91 17.44
CA LEU A 13 19.22 -5.50 16.68
C LEU A 13 17.95 -4.66 16.80
N HIS A 14 17.64 -4.20 18.02
CA HIS A 14 16.50 -3.32 18.25
C HIS A 14 16.60 -2.01 17.44
N ASP A 15 17.78 -1.40 17.39
CA ASP A 15 17.99 -0.15 16.66
C ASP A 15 17.93 -0.37 15.15
N ALA A 16 18.46 -1.48 14.64
CA ALA A 16 18.32 -1.87 13.24
C ALA A 16 16.84 -2.09 12.85
N LEU A 17 16.06 -2.76 13.71
CA LEU A 17 14.62 -2.96 13.49
C LEU A 17 13.85 -1.64 13.48
N LYS A 18 14.19 -0.70 14.37
CA LYS A 18 13.58 0.65 14.39
C LYS A 18 13.95 1.47 13.16
N LEU A 19 15.20 1.42 12.73
CA LEU A 19 15.65 2.10 11.52
C LEU A 19 14.89 1.60 10.29
N GLU A 20 14.75 0.27 10.18
CA GLU A 20 14.03 -0.34 9.06
C GLU A 20 12.51 -0.05 9.11
N ALA A 21 11.92 -0.02 10.31
CA ALA A 21 10.53 0.38 10.51
C ALA A 21 10.28 1.82 10.03
N ASN A 22 11.17 2.75 10.40
CA ASN A 22 11.12 4.14 9.93
C ASN A 22 11.30 4.23 8.41
N ARG A 23 12.25 3.48 7.84
CA ARG A 23 12.52 3.45 6.39
C ARG A 23 11.31 2.95 5.59
N ARG A 24 10.57 1.98 6.11
CA ARG A 24 9.37 1.39 5.48
C ARG A 24 8.07 2.11 5.84
N GLY A 25 8.08 3.04 6.79
CA GLY A 25 6.86 3.71 7.28
C GLY A 25 5.89 2.79 8.02
N VAL A 26 6.37 1.70 8.64
CA VAL A 26 5.52 0.71 9.33
C VAL A 26 5.99 0.47 10.77
N SER A 27 5.16 -0.20 11.58
CA SER A 27 5.54 -0.55 12.95
C SER A 27 6.68 -1.57 13.01
N VAL A 28 7.46 -1.54 14.10
CA VAL A 28 8.54 -2.51 14.36
C VAL A 28 8.00 -3.95 14.33
N ASN A 29 6.80 -4.18 14.85
CA ASN A 29 6.16 -5.50 14.81
C ASN A 29 5.92 -5.97 13.38
N ARG A 30 5.48 -5.08 12.48
CA ARG A 30 5.25 -5.40 11.07
C ARG A 30 6.55 -5.74 10.34
N VAL A 31 7.65 -5.05 10.66
CA VAL A 31 8.99 -5.41 10.17
C VAL A 31 9.41 -6.80 10.66
N VAL A 32 9.26 -7.07 11.97
CA VAL A 32 9.62 -8.39 12.54
C VAL A 32 8.83 -9.52 11.88
N LEU A 33 7.52 -9.35 11.71
CA LEU A 33 6.67 -10.34 11.04
C LEU A 33 7.06 -10.53 9.57
N ALA A 34 7.36 -9.46 8.85
CA ALA A 34 7.80 -9.53 7.46
C ALA A 34 9.10 -10.32 7.32
N LEU A 35 10.10 -10.02 8.18
CA LEU A 35 11.39 -10.73 8.19
C LEU A 35 11.25 -12.20 8.57
N LEU A 36 10.38 -12.54 9.52
CA LEU A 36 10.12 -13.92 9.91
C LEU A 36 9.42 -14.70 8.77
N ARG A 37 8.46 -14.10 8.08
CA ARG A 37 7.80 -14.72 6.92
C ARG A 37 8.80 -14.96 5.79
N GLU A 38 9.64 -13.98 5.49
CA GLU A 38 10.71 -14.10 4.50
C GLU A 38 11.69 -15.23 4.84
N ALA A 39 12.20 -15.25 6.06
CA ALA A 39 13.16 -16.27 6.51
C ALA A 39 12.59 -17.71 6.49
N LEU A 40 11.28 -17.84 6.67
CA LEU A 40 10.58 -19.14 6.67
C LEU A 40 10.03 -19.52 5.29
N GLY A 41 10.27 -18.72 4.25
CA GLY A 41 9.71 -18.97 2.90
C GLY A 41 8.19 -18.83 2.84
N LEU A 42 7.58 -18.15 3.82
CA LEU A 42 6.14 -17.88 3.91
C LEU A 42 5.76 -16.57 3.20
N SER A 43 6.59 -16.12 2.26
CA SER A 43 6.39 -14.92 1.45
C SER A 43 5.29 -15.14 0.41
N MET A 44 4.09 -15.54 0.83
CA MET A 44 2.92 -15.53 -0.04
C MET A 44 2.29 -14.13 0.03
N LYS A 45 2.05 -13.57 -1.17
CA LYS A 45 1.35 -12.30 -1.45
C LYS A 45 0.35 -11.95 -0.34
N GLN A 46 0.56 -10.81 0.32
CA GLN A 46 -0.50 -9.87 0.75
C GLN A 46 -1.83 -10.43 1.30
N GLU A 47 -1.91 -11.64 1.85
CA GLU A 47 -3.18 -12.16 2.37
C GLU A 47 -3.60 -11.43 3.67
N ASP A 48 -2.66 -10.72 4.32
CA ASP A 48 -2.89 -9.99 5.57
C ASP A 48 -2.69 -8.46 5.45
N SER A 49 -2.48 -7.91 4.26
CA SER A 49 -2.44 -6.46 4.12
C SER A 49 -3.84 -5.93 3.85
N ASP A 50 -4.62 -5.77 4.92
CA ASP A 50 -5.53 -4.62 5.06
C ASP A 50 -4.68 -3.32 5.07
N GLU A 51 -3.86 -3.10 4.04
CA GLU A 51 -3.29 -1.78 3.79
C GLU A 51 -4.36 -0.96 3.13
N THR A 52 -5.19 -0.35 3.97
CA THR A 52 -6.07 0.73 3.55
C THR A 52 -5.22 1.99 3.41
N PHE A 53 -5.05 2.45 2.18
CA PHE A 53 -4.40 3.72 1.87
C PHE A 53 -5.45 4.83 1.89
N HIS A 54 -5.13 5.93 2.57
CA HIS A 54 -6.03 7.07 2.79
C HIS A 54 -5.47 8.39 2.25
N ASP A 55 -4.31 8.35 1.59
CA ASP A 55 -3.60 9.52 1.09
C ASP A 55 -4.37 10.26 -0.01
N LEU A 56 -5.27 9.58 -0.71
CA LEU A 56 -6.14 10.17 -1.74
C LEU A 56 -7.58 10.44 -1.28
N ASP A 57 -7.94 10.11 -0.04
CA ASP A 57 -9.31 10.25 0.47
C ASP A 57 -9.80 11.71 0.40
N HIS A 58 -8.88 12.66 0.58
CA HIS A 58 -9.16 14.09 0.49
C HIS A 58 -9.56 14.57 -0.91
N LEU A 59 -9.33 13.76 -1.95
CA LEU A 59 -9.76 14.05 -3.32
C LEU A 59 -11.17 13.54 -3.60
N ALA A 60 -11.68 12.57 -2.83
CA ALA A 60 -12.99 11.98 -3.05
C ALA A 60 -14.10 13.02 -2.78
N GLY A 61 -15.00 13.19 -3.76
CA GLY A 61 -16.14 14.10 -3.65
C GLY A 61 -15.80 15.59 -3.77
N THR A 62 -14.61 15.93 -4.27
CA THR A 62 -14.16 17.32 -4.43
C THR A 62 -14.63 18.00 -5.72
N TRP A 63 -15.14 17.25 -6.69
CA TRP A 63 -15.56 17.80 -7.98
C TRP A 63 -16.90 18.52 -7.88
N THR A 64 -16.96 19.69 -8.51
CA THR A 64 -18.22 20.35 -8.83
C THR A 64 -18.84 19.75 -10.10
N ASP A 65 -20.12 20.05 -10.35
CA ASP A 65 -20.79 19.64 -11.59
C ASP A 65 -20.10 20.22 -12.83
N GLU A 66 -19.54 21.44 -12.73
CA GLU A 66 -18.80 22.10 -13.81
C GLU A 66 -17.46 21.41 -14.10
N ASP A 67 -16.74 20.98 -13.06
CA ASP A 67 -15.51 20.18 -13.19
C ASP A 67 -15.80 18.86 -13.90
N ALA A 68 -16.89 18.20 -13.51
CA ALA A 68 -17.34 16.95 -14.11
C ALA A 68 -17.69 17.14 -15.60
N GLU A 69 -18.43 18.19 -15.95
CA GLU A 69 -18.79 18.48 -17.35
C GLU A 69 -17.56 18.79 -18.20
N THR A 70 -16.63 19.60 -17.67
CA THR A 70 -15.38 19.96 -18.34
C THR A 70 -14.52 18.74 -18.61
N PHE A 71 -14.35 17.87 -17.59
CA PHE A 71 -13.60 16.64 -17.74
C PHE A 71 -14.23 15.70 -18.77
N MET A 72 -15.56 15.52 -18.72
CA MET A 72 -16.30 14.64 -19.63
C MET A 72 -16.17 15.09 -21.09
N LYS A 73 -16.23 16.40 -21.36
CA LYS A 73 -15.94 16.95 -22.70
C LYS A 73 -14.50 16.68 -23.12
N GLY A 74 -13.53 16.82 -22.21
CA GLY A 74 -12.11 16.61 -22.51
C GLY A 74 -11.74 15.16 -22.87
N VAL A 75 -12.46 14.17 -22.35
CA VAL A 75 -12.19 12.74 -22.60
C VAL A 75 -13.11 12.11 -23.64
N GLU A 76 -14.01 12.88 -24.25
CA GLU A 76 -15.04 12.37 -25.17
C GLU A 76 -14.42 11.61 -26.36
N ASP A 77 -13.36 12.15 -26.96
CA ASP A 77 -12.69 11.53 -28.11
C ASP A 77 -11.99 10.22 -27.75
N GLN A 78 -11.53 10.08 -26.50
CA GLN A 78 -10.86 8.86 -26.01
C GLN A 78 -11.85 7.74 -25.68
N ARG A 79 -13.16 8.04 -25.60
CA ARG A 79 -14.21 7.06 -25.35
C ARG A 79 -14.79 6.45 -26.61
N LYS A 80 -14.41 6.97 -27.79
CA LYS A 80 -14.77 6.37 -29.08
C LYS A 80 -13.93 5.10 -29.27
N ILE A 81 -14.61 3.98 -29.53
CA ILE A 81 -13.92 2.74 -29.87
C ILE A 81 -13.42 2.90 -31.31
N ASP A 82 -12.11 2.81 -31.50
CA ASP A 82 -11.50 2.67 -32.82
C ASP A 82 -11.34 1.18 -33.12
N GLU A 83 -12.20 0.67 -34.00
CA GLU A 83 -12.21 -0.74 -34.40
C GLU A 83 -10.88 -1.17 -35.04
N ALA A 84 -10.15 -0.25 -35.68
CA ALA A 84 -8.86 -0.55 -36.33
C ALA A 84 -7.72 -0.79 -35.32
N LEU A 85 -7.87 -0.31 -34.08
CA LEU A 85 -6.92 -0.55 -32.98
C LEU A 85 -7.14 -1.93 -32.32
N TRP A 86 -8.24 -2.63 -32.62
CA TRP A 86 -8.62 -3.91 -32.02
C TRP A 86 -8.51 -5.12 -32.97
N SER A 87 -8.04 -4.91 -34.21
CA SER A 87 -7.80 -5.93 -35.24
C SER A 87 -6.31 -6.15 -35.50
#